data_AF-A0A2X2YMI7-F1
#
_entry.id   AF-A0A2X2YMI7-F1
#
_cell.length_a   1.000
_cell.length_b   1.000
_cell.length_c   1.000
_cell.angle_alpha   90.00
_cell.angle_beta   90.00
_cell.angle_gamma   90.00
#
_symmetry.space_group_name_H-M   'P 1'
#
loop_
_entity.id
_entity.type
_entity.pdbx_description
1 polymer ?
#
loop_
_entity_poly.entity_id
_entity_poly.type
_entity_poly.pdbx_seq_one_letter_code
_entity_poly.pdbx_strand_id
1 'polypeptide(L)'
;MDLNELITRAVKKHLETRKISQSRLAKSIAYQQSRFNRRMNGQIPWSLRDIERLQDAGVKIPGIAVGHHADSVVIDDPALLCEEG
;
A
#
# COMPACT_ATOMS: atom_id res chain seq x y z
N MET A 1 18.18 -13.81 1.30
CA MET A 1 17.10 -12.95 1.83
C MET A 1 15.83 -13.37 1.13
N ASP A 2 14.84 -13.86 1.87
CA ASP A 2 13.61 -14.37 1.26
C ASP A 2 12.74 -13.21 0.74
N LEU A 3 12.12 -13.39 -0.44
CA LEU A 3 11.25 -12.36 -1.04
C LEU A 3 10.09 -11.99 -0.11
N ASN A 4 9.54 -12.96 0.62
CA ASN A 4 8.44 -12.72 1.55
C ASN A 4 8.85 -11.86 2.74
N GLU A 5 10.05 -12.06 3.25
CA GLU A 5 10.60 -11.22 4.32
C GLU A 5 10.81 -9.79 3.85
N LEU A 6 11.32 -9.60 2.63
CA LEU A 6 11.52 -8.29 2.03
C LEU A 6 10.19 -7.54 1.87
N ILE A 7 9.16 -8.21 1.34
CA ILE A 7 7.81 -7.63 1.20
C ILE A 7 7.23 -7.28 2.57
N THR A 8 7.34 -8.19 3.55
CA THR A 8 6.84 -7.97 4.91
C THR A 8 7.52 -6.75 5.56
N ARG A 9 8.84 -6.58 5.37
CA ARG A 9 9.59 -5.43 5.87
C ARG A 9 9.18 -4.14 5.17
N ALA A 10 8.93 -4.17 3.86
CA ALA A 10 8.43 -3.03 3.11
C ALA A 10 7.04 -2.58 3.59
N VAL A 11 6.14 -3.55 3.83
CA VAL A 11 4.81 -3.29 4.40
C VAL A 11 4.93 -2.66 5.79
N LYS A 12 5.73 -3.24 6.70
CA LYS A 12 5.95 -2.67 8.05
C LYS A 12 6.46 -1.23 7.97
N LYS A 13 7.49 -0.97 7.17
CA LYS A 13 8.04 0.37 6.96
C LYS A 13 6.98 1.35 6.44
N HIS A 14 6.11 0.92 5.54
CA HIS A 14 5.03 1.75 5.01
C HIS A 14 4.00 2.10 6.10
N LEU A 15 3.59 1.13 6.93
CA LEU A 15 2.69 1.35 8.06
C LEU A 15 3.27 2.38 9.05
N GLU A 16 4.56 2.25 9.37
CA GLU A 16 5.29 3.18 10.24
C GLU A 16 5.38 4.58 9.63
N THR A 17 5.79 4.67 8.37
CA THR A 17 5.97 5.96 7.66
C THR A 17 4.66 6.72 7.52
N ARG A 18 3.56 6.02 7.20
CA ARG A 18 2.23 6.62 7.01
C ARG A 18 1.44 6.74 8.32
N LYS A 19 1.96 6.20 9.43
CA LYS A 19 1.24 6.08 10.72
C LYS A 19 -0.17 5.49 10.57
N ILE A 20 -0.30 4.47 9.71
CA ILE A 20 -1.57 3.76 9.49
C ILE A 20 -1.52 2.38 10.12
N SER A 21 -2.65 1.93 10.64
CA SER A 21 -2.76 0.58 11.19
C SER A 21 -2.82 -0.47 10.07
N GLN A 22 -2.34 -1.67 10.37
CA GLN A 22 -2.47 -2.85 9.49
C GLN A 22 -3.90 -3.07 8.99
N SER A 23 -4.90 -2.86 9.86
CA SER A 23 -6.33 -2.98 9.53
C SER A 23 -6.78 -1.97 8.48
N ARG A 24 -6.24 -0.75 8.51
CA ARG A 24 -6.56 0.31 7.56
C ARG A 24 -5.97 0.00 6.19
N LEU A 25 -4.71 -0.47 6.16
CA LEU A 25 -4.09 -0.94 4.93
C LEU A 25 -4.84 -2.15 4.34
N ALA A 26 -5.18 -3.15 5.17
CA ALA A 26 -5.93 -4.32 4.73
C ALA A 26 -7.29 -3.94 4.12
N LYS A 27 -8.01 -2.99 4.72
CA LYS A 27 -9.25 -2.43 4.14
C LYS A 27 -9.01 -1.77 2.78
N SER A 28 -7.93 -1.00 2.65
CA SER A 28 -7.58 -0.29 1.41
C SER A 28 -7.38 -1.23 0.22
N ILE A 29 -6.85 -2.44 0.46
CA ILE A 29 -6.59 -3.44 -0.60
C ILE A 29 -7.68 -4.52 -0.67
N ALA A 30 -8.83 -4.28 -0.05
CA ALA A 30 -9.97 -5.21 0.06
C ALA A 30 -9.58 -6.60 0.59
N TYR A 31 -8.71 -6.63 1.61
CA TYR A 31 -8.23 -7.85 2.25
C TYR A 31 -8.97 -8.17 3.55
N GLN A 32 -9.24 -9.46 3.76
CA GLN A 32 -9.57 -9.97 5.09
C GLN A 32 -8.36 -9.84 6.01
N GLN A 33 -8.54 -9.18 7.16
CA GLN A 33 -7.50 -8.89 8.15
C GLN A 33 -6.77 -10.16 8.61
N SER A 34 -7.49 -11.27 8.82
CA SER A 34 -6.91 -12.56 9.23
C SER A 34 -5.93 -13.10 8.18
N ARG A 35 -6.29 -13.03 6.89
CA ARG A 35 -5.41 -13.45 5.79
C ARG A 35 -4.19 -12.55 5.62
N PHE A 36 -4.35 -11.25 5.87
CA PHE A 36 -3.24 -10.31 5.87
C PHE A 36 -2.27 -10.60 7.02
N ASN A 37 -2.80 -10.87 8.22
CA ASN A 37 -1.99 -11.20 9.38
C ASN A 37 -1.18 -12.50 9.20
N ARG A 38 -1.81 -13.55 8.62
CA ARG A 38 -1.09 -14.79 8.31
C ARG A 38 0.10 -14.56 7.36
N ARG A 39 -0.04 -13.66 6.37
CA ARG A 39 1.08 -13.29 5.48
C ARG A 39 2.17 -12.50 6.19
N MET A 40 1.80 -11.52 7.01
CA MET A 40 2.74 -10.74 7.81
C MET A 40 3.56 -11.59 8.78
N ASN A 41 3.01 -12.73 9.24
CA ASN A 41 3.70 -13.71 10.08
C ASN A 41 4.44 -14.80 9.28
N GLY A 42 4.47 -14.73 7.95
CA GLY A 42 5.13 -15.72 7.09
C GLY A 42 4.43 -17.08 7.03
N GLN A 43 3.22 -17.22 7.57
CA GLN A 43 2.45 -18.46 7.50
C GLN A 43 1.88 -18.72 6.10
N ILE A 44 1.71 -17.65 5.31
CA ILE A 44 1.25 -17.71 3.92
C ILE A 44 2.18 -16.81 3.10
N PRO A 45 2.69 -17.28 1.95
CA PRO A 45 3.52 -16.45 1.08
C PRO A 45 2.72 -15.34 0.40
N TRP A 46 3.39 -14.24 0.07
CA TRP A 46 2.84 -13.16 -0.73
C TRP A 46 2.69 -13.60 -2.18
N SER A 47 1.48 -13.46 -2.73
CA SER A 47 1.23 -13.76 -4.14
C SER A 47 1.52 -12.54 -5.02
N LEU A 48 1.73 -12.74 -6.32
CA LEU A 48 1.93 -11.64 -7.28
C LEU A 48 0.81 -10.60 -7.22
N ARG A 49 -0.46 -11.05 -7.18
CA ARG A 49 -1.62 -10.17 -7.03
C ARG A 49 -1.60 -9.34 -5.74
N ASP A 50 -1.02 -9.88 -4.67
CA ASP A 50 -0.89 -9.15 -3.41
C ASP A 50 0.13 -8.03 -3.54
N ILE A 51 1.24 -8.33 -4.22
CA ILE A 51 2.32 -7.38 -4.52
C ILE A 51 1.82 -6.23 -5.40
N GLU A 52 0.97 -6.53 -6.40
CA GLU A 52 0.33 -5.51 -7.24
C GLU A 52 -0.60 -4.61 -6.42
N ARG A 53 -1.48 -5.20 -5.60
CA ARG A 53 -2.39 -4.43 -4.73
C ARG A 53 -1.65 -3.58 -3.68
N LEU A 54 -0.55 -4.09 -3.14
CA LEU A 54 0.29 -3.34 -2.21
C LEU A 54 0.91 -2.13 -2.89
N GLN A 55 1.38 -2.27 -4.14
CA GLN A 55 1.94 -1.15 -4.90
C GLN A 55 0.88 -0.12 -5.30
N ASP A 56 -0.32 -0.58 -5.68
CA ASP A 56 -1.49 0.27 -5.92
C ASP A 56 -1.87 1.08 -4.67
N ALA A 57 -1.79 0.46 -3.49
CA ALA A 57 -1.93 1.15 -2.20
C ALA A 57 -0.71 2.01 -1.80
N GLY A 58 0.32 2.10 -2.64
CA GLY A 58 1.50 2.96 -2.43
C GLY A 58 2.60 2.35 -1.56
N VAL A 59 2.59 1.04 -1.31
CA VAL A 59 3.69 0.33 -0.63
C VAL A 59 4.86 0.15 -1.60
N LYS A 60 6.00 0.78 -1.28
CA LYS A 60 7.23 0.67 -2.07
C LYS A 60 8.01 -0.58 -1.68
N ILE A 61 8.07 -1.56 -2.56
CA ILE A 61 8.80 -2.82 -2.36
C ILE A 61 10.14 -2.73 -3.12
N PRO A 62 11.29 -2.70 -2.42
CA PRO A 62 12.58 -2.53 -3.09
C PRO A 62 12.91 -3.74 -3.98
N GLY A 63 13.30 -3.49 -5.22
CA GLY A 63 13.64 -4.54 -6.19
C GLY A 63 12.46 -5.11 -6.99
N ILE A 64 11.23 -4.67 -6.70
CA ILE A 64 10.06 -4.94 -7.54
C ILE A 64 9.59 -3.61 -8.14
N ALA A 65 9.79 -3.43 -9.44
CA ALA A 65 9.17 -2.37 -10.22
C ALA A 65 8.07 -3.01 -11.06
N VAL A 66 6.89 -3.22 -10.48
CA VAL A 66 5.71 -3.52 -11.31
C VAL A 66 5.26 -2.19 -11.90
N GLY A 67 5.04 -2.15 -13.22
CA GLY A 67 4.77 -0.93 -13.98
C GLY A 67 3.68 -0.08 -13.34
N HIS A 68 4.09 1.00 -12.67
CA HIS A 68 3.21 1.98 -12.07
C HIS A 68 2.63 2.78 -13.25
N HIS A 69 1.37 2.52 -13.60
CA HIS A 69 0.57 3.47 -14.37
C HIS A 69 0.26 4.64 -13.42
N ALA A 70 1.26 5.50 -13.24
CA ALA A 70 1.15 6.75 -12.49
C ALA A 70 0.38 7.72 -13.36
N ASP A 71 -0.94 7.63 -13.37
CA ASP A 71 -1.74 8.77 -13.81
C ASP A 71 -3.13 8.76 -13.16
N SER A 72 -3.22 9.48 -12.05
CA SER A 72 -4.35 10.35 -11.74
C SER A 72 -4.05 10.99 -10.39
N VAL A 73 -3.20 12.01 -10.43
CA VAL A 73 -3.23 13.05 -9.41
C VAL A 73 -4.54 13.81 -9.65
N VAL A 74 -5.62 13.40 -8.98
CA VAL A 74 -6.80 14.24 -8.83
C VAL A 74 -6.44 15.32 -7.81
N ILE A 75 -5.87 16.43 -8.29
CA ILE A 75 -5.99 17.71 -7.58
C ILE A 75 -7.37 18.25 -7.94
N ASP A 76 -8.38 17.86 -7.15
CA ASP A 76 -9.62 18.62 -7.08
C ASP A 76 -9.58 19.36 -5.73
N ASP A 77 -8.91 20.51 -5.75
CA ASP A 77 -9.11 21.55 -4.74
C ASP A 77 -9.56 22.80 -5.50
N PRO A 78 -10.88 23.04 -5.60
CA PRO A 78 -11.41 24.34 -5.99
C PRO A 78 -11.82 25.13 -4.73
N ALA A 79 -10.99 25.14 -3.67
CA ALA A 79 -11.22 26.02 -2.53
C ALA A 79 -10.36 27.29 -2.67
N LEU A 80 -10.81 28.24 -3.51
CA LEU A 80 -10.63 29.70 -3.37
C LEU A 80 -10.96 30.39 -4.69
N LEU A 81 -12.25 30.67 -4.92
CA LEU A 81 -12.62 31.84 -5.71
C LEU A 81 -12.91 32.95 -4.71
N CYS A 82 -11.97 33.89 -4.70
CA CYS A 82 -12.01 35.15 -4.00
C CYS A 82 -13.37 35.83 -4.17
N GLU A 83 -13.91 36.31 -3.06
CA GLU A 83 -14.68 37.55 -3.02
C GLU A 83 -13.88 38.65 -3.72
N GLU A 84 -14.58 39.65 -4.28
CA GLU A 84 -14.20 41.06 -4.49
C GLU A 84 -14.84 41.56 -5.81
N GLY A 85 -15.83 42.47 -5.69
CA GLY A 85 -16.27 43.36 -6.77
C GLY A 85 -17.78 43.44 -7.01
#